data_AF-A0A554GIB5-F1
#
_entry.id   AF-A0A554GIB5-F1
#
_cell.length_a   1.000
_cell.length_b   1.000
_cell.length_c   1.000
_cell.angle_alpha   90.00
_cell.angle_beta   90.00
_cell.angle_gamma   90.00
#
_symmetry.space_group_name_H-M   'P 1'
#
loop_
_entity.id
_entity.type
_entity.pdbx_description
1 polymer ?
#
loop_
_entity_poly.entity_id
_entity_poly.type
_entity_poly.pdbx_seq_one_letter_code
_entity_poly.pdbx_strand_id
1 'polypeptide(L)'
;MIICPVCDHVQSEGEECEGCGRRFPDLVNAPPAVVAPMPELELTHHAGGRAEVDAPPLPELDLTRLRSGPDLPAMSVPDLELTRSGDTGAVPVAPMMDLDTGRAQDDGVRTAAPVGAVTCRYCRHVQAEGLMCDGCGMRLPRARVAAPVAAKGRGADAGERIPCPSCHVLTYPGRACLACGTRVEVEA
;
A
#
# COMPACT_ATOMS: atom_id res chain seq x y z
N MET A 1 9.29 -14.40 18.89
CA MET A 1 9.33 -13.03 18.36
C MET A 1 10.58 -12.91 17.50
N ILE A 2 10.39 -12.79 16.19
CA ILE A 2 11.43 -12.71 15.17
C ILE A 2 11.46 -11.26 14.68
N ILE A 3 12.65 -10.66 14.61
CA ILE A 3 12.85 -9.31 14.07
C ILE A 3 13.56 -9.44 12.73
N CYS A 4 12.97 -8.90 11.66
CA CYS A 4 13.56 -8.98 10.33
C CYS A 4 14.82 -8.11 10.22
N PRO A 5 16.00 -8.65 9.84
CA PRO A 5 17.22 -7.86 9.72
C PRO A 5 17.24 -6.92 8.51
N VAL A 6 16.21 -6.98 7.65
CA VAL A 6 16.11 -6.16 6.43
C VAL A 6 15.19 -4.97 6.61
N CYS A 7 14.05 -5.14 7.28
CA CYS A 7 13.03 -4.10 7.40
C CYS A 7 12.57 -3.84 8.84
N ASP A 8 13.22 -4.44 9.84
CA ASP A 8 12.89 -4.35 11.27
C ASP A 8 11.44 -4.72 11.63
N HIS A 9 10.73 -5.38 10.71
CA HIS A 9 9.39 -5.87 10.96
C HIS A 9 9.43 -6.96 12.04
N VAL A 10 8.58 -6.81 13.05
CA VAL A 10 8.46 -7.73 14.18
C VAL A 10 7.30 -8.67 13.91
N GLN A 11 7.57 -9.98 13.93
CA GLN A 11 6.56 -11.02 13.72
C GLN A 11 6.66 -12.14 14.76
N SER A 12 5.57 -12.87 14.97
CA SER A 12 5.50 -13.96 15.95
C SER A 12 6.17 -15.24 15.46
N GLU A 13 5.94 -15.60 14.19
CA GLU A 13 6.31 -16.87 13.57
C GLU A 13 6.56 -16.71 12.06
N GLY A 14 6.90 -17.80 11.36
CA GLY A 14 7.09 -17.83 9.91
C GLY A 14 8.54 -18.00 9.44
N GLU A 15 8.72 -18.60 8.27
CA GLU A 15 10.02 -18.82 7.61
C GLU A 15 10.44 -17.65 6.69
N GLU A 16 9.53 -16.70 6.49
CA GLU A 16 9.74 -15.49 5.69
C GLU A 16 9.13 -14.26 6.36
N CYS A 17 9.68 -13.09 6.06
CA CYS A 17 9.20 -11.83 6.62
C CYS A 17 7.88 -11.41 5.98
N GLU A 18 6.85 -11.16 6.79
CA GLU A 18 5.53 -10.68 6.31
C GLU A 18 5.61 -9.29 5.65
N GLY A 19 6.59 -8.48 6.04
CA GLY A 19 6.77 -7.11 5.52
C GLY A 19 7.59 -7.03 4.22
N CYS A 20 8.64 -7.84 4.06
CA CYS A 20 9.57 -7.73 2.93
C CYS A 20 9.82 -9.03 2.15
N GLY A 21 9.22 -10.16 2.55
CA GLY A 21 9.38 -11.47 1.90
C GLY A 21 10.76 -12.10 2.07
N ARG A 22 11.64 -11.53 2.90
CA ARG A 22 12.97 -12.11 3.15
C ARG A 22 12.83 -13.42 3.93
N ARG A 23 13.36 -14.51 3.39
CA ARG A 23 13.48 -15.80 4.07
C ARG A 23 14.52 -15.78 5.19
N PHE A 24 14.22 -16.46 6.29
CA PHE A 24 15.10 -16.62 7.45
C PHE A 24 15.79 -17.99 7.41
N PRO A 25 17.06 -18.09 6.95
CA PRO A 25 17.73 -19.38 6.77
C PRO A 25 17.93 -20.17 8.07
N ASP A 26 18.07 -19.49 9.21
CA ASP A 26 18.31 -20.15 10.51
C ASP A 26 17.04 -20.73 11.15
N LEU A 27 15.85 -20.34 10.68
CA LEU A 27 14.57 -20.88 11.18
C LEU A 27 14.14 -22.16 10.46
N VAL A 28 14.72 -22.46 9.30
CA VAL A 28 14.39 -23.65 8.49
C VAL A 28 14.84 -24.96 9.18
N ASN A 29 15.75 -24.87 10.15
CA ASN A 29 16.26 -26.01 10.92
C ASN A 29 15.67 -26.13 12.34
N ALA A 30 14.60 -25.39 12.64
CA ALA A 30 13.92 -25.51 13.92
C ALA A 30 13.23 -26.90 14.03
N PRO A 31 13.33 -27.60 15.18
CA PRO A 31 12.59 -28.82 15.40
C PRO A 31 11.08 -28.54 15.27
N PRO A 32 10.31 -29.46 14.67
CA PRO A 32 8.89 -29.25 14.45
C PRO A 32 8.17 -28.98 15.77
N ALA A 33 7.29 -27.97 15.78
CA ALA A 33 6.51 -27.62 16.96
C ALA A 33 5.61 -28.80 17.35
N VAL A 34 5.65 -29.19 18.62
CA VAL A 34 4.77 -30.22 19.18
C VAL A 34 3.39 -29.60 19.35
N VAL A 35 2.49 -29.85 18.41
CA VAL A 35 1.09 -29.38 18.47
C VAL A 35 0.29 -30.34 19.35
N ALA A 36 -0.20 -29.86 20.49
CA ALA A 36 -1.07 -30.65 21.35
C ALA A 36 -2.48 -30.76 20.73
N PRO A 37 -3.09 -31.96 20.69
CA PRO A 37 -4.44 -32.13 20.13
C PRO A 37 -5.48 -31.45 21.02
N MET A 38 -6.36 -30.65 20.41
CA MET A 38 -7.50 -30.02 21.08
C MET A 38 -8.76 -30.88 20.90
N PRO A 39 -9.55 -31.12 21.95
CA PRO A 39 -10.73 -32.00 21.89
C PRO A 39 -11.91 -31.41 21.12
N GLU A 40 -11.96 -30.08 20.95
CA GLU A 40 -13.05 -29.34 20.29
C GLU A 40 -12.93 -29.32 18.76
N LEU A 41 -11.76 -29.68 18.22
CA LEU A 41 -11.46 -29.65 16.78
C LEU A 41 -11.50 -31.07 16.22
N GLU A 42 -12.11 -31.25 15.04
CA GLU A 42 -12.08 -32.52 14.34
C GLU A 42 -10.61 -32.93 14.12
N LEU A 43 -10.24 -34.09 14.67
CA LEU A 43 -8.90 -34.62 14.54
C LEU A 43 -8.65 -34.93 13.06
N THR A 44 -7.73 -34.20 12.44
CA THR A 44 -7.21 -34.60 11.13
C THR A 44 -6.72 -36.05 11.23
N HIS A 45 -7.06 -36.89 10.25
CA HIS A 45 -6.73 -38.32 10.26
C HIS A 45 -5.21 -38.62 10.27
N HIS A 46 -4.37 -37.58 10.17
CA HIS A 46 -2.93 -37.66 10.12
C HIS A 46 -2.32 -37.08 11.39
N ALA A 47 -1.64 -37.93 12.17
CA ALA A 47 -0.92 -37.50 13.36
C ALA A 47 0.11 -36.41 13.00
N GLY A 48 0.03 -35.25 13.65
CA GLY A 48 0.95 -34.13 13.41
C GLY A 48 0.71 -33.33 12.13
N GLY A 49 -0.41 -33.55 11.41
CA GLY A 49 -0.79 -32.77 10.23
C GLY A 49 0.15 -32.91 9.01
N ARG A 50 1.17 -33.76 9.11
CA ARG A 50 2.17 -34.03 8.05
C ARG A 50 2.31 -35.54 7.89
N ALA A 51 1.37 -36.16 7.20
CA ALA A 51 1.57 -37.52 6.71
C ALA A 51 2.50 -37.48 5.50
N GLU A 52 3.40 -38.44 5.41
CA GLU A 52 4.19 -38.67 4.20
C GLU A 52 3.22 -39.15 3.11
N VAL A 53 2.95 -38.29 2.14
CA VAL A 53 2.08 -38.59 1.00
C VAL A 53 2.97 -38.96 -0.16
N ASP A 54 2.77 -40.16 -0.71
CA ASP A 54 3.40 -40.57 -1.95
C ASP A 54 2.86 -39.70 -3.11
N ALA A 55 3.68 -38.78 -3.60
CA ALA A 55 3.34 -37.81 -4.62
C ALA A 55 4.26 -38.02 -5.85
N PRO A 56 3.96 -38.99 -6.72
CA PRO A 56 4.77 -39.25 -7.90
C PRO A 56 4.74 -38.06 -8.87
N PRO A 57 5.85 -37.76 -9.57
CA PRO A 57 5.90 -36.66 -10.51
C PRO A 57 4.96 -36.90 -11.70
N LEU A 58 4.11 -35.93 -11.99
CA LEU A 58 3.23 -35.96 -13.15
C LEU A 58 4.04 -35.65 -14.42
N PRO A 59 4.02 -36.53 -15.44
CA PRO A 59 4.86 -36.38 -16.64
C PRO A 59 4.49 -35.17 -17.51
N GLU A 60 3.28 -34.64 -17.37
CA GLU A 60 2.78 -33.48 -18.13
C GLU A 60 3.11 -32.14 -17.47
N LEU A 61 3.60 -32.13 -16.22
CA LEU A 61 3.99 -30.92 -15.52
C LEU A 61 5.48 -30.64 -15.74
N ASP A 62 5.81 -29.37 -15.89
CA ASP A 62 7.20 -28.94 -15.99
C ASP A 62 7.94 -29.20 -14.66
N LEU A 63 8.79 -30.23 -14.67
CA LEU A 63 9.54 -30.71 -13.51
C LEU A 63 10.75 -29.83 -13.16
N THR A 64 11.01 -28.77 -13.93
CA THR A 64 12.12 -27.84 -13.68
C THR A 64 12.00 -27.10 -12.34
N ARG A 65 10.79 -27.04 -11.74
CA ARG A 65 10.62 -26.58 -10.35
C ARG A 65 11.00 -27.61 -9.28
N LEU A 66 10.97 -28.90 -9.60
CA LEU A 66 11.28 -30.00 -8.66
C LEU A 66 12.76 -30.41 -8.70
N ARG A 67 13.45 -30.09 -9.80
CA ARG A 67 14.90 -30.21 -9.91
C ARG A 67 15.45 -28.86 -10.30
N SER A 68 16.04 -28.15 -9.34
CA SER A 68 17.15 -27.25 -9.65
C SER A 68 18.05 -28.02 -10.61
N GLY A 69 18.38 -27.43 -11.77
CA GLY A 69 19.15 -28.09 -12.81
C GLY A 69 20.43 -28.74 -12.26
N PRO A 70 21.14 -29.58 -13.05
CA PRO A 70 22.42 -30.12 -12.61
C PRO A 70 23.27 -28.99 -12.01
N ASP A 71 23.99 -29.27 -10.92
CA ASP A 71 24.93 -28.34 -10.31
C ASP A 71 26.00 -28.03 -11.37
N LEU A 72 25.69 -27.03 -12.20
CA LEU A 72 26.60 -26.52 -13.20
C LEU A 72 27.63 -25.72 -12.42
N PRO A 73 28.93 -25.91 -12.71
CA PRO A 73 29.95 -25.08 -12.10
C PRO A 73 29.59 -23.62 -12.34
N ALA A 74 29.70 -22.79 -11.30
CA ALA A 74 29.37 -21.38 -11.37
C ALA A 74 30.14 -20.74 -12.54
N MET A 75 29.43 -20.46 -13.64
CA MET A 75 30.03 -19.74 -14.75
C MET A 75 30.11 -18.27 -14.34
N SER A 76 31.28 -17.84 -13.90
CA SER A 76 31.56 -16.42 -13.78
C SER A 76 31.63 -15.83 -15.18
N VAL A 77 30.63 -15.04 -15.56
CA VAL A 77 30.71 -14.17 -16.74
C VAL A 77 31.22 -12.82 -16.23
N PRO A 78 32.52 -12.50 -16.37
CA PRO A 78 33.13 -11.34 -15.72
C PRO A 78 32.51 -10.00 -16.14
N ASP A 79 31.86 -9.95 -17.30
CA ASP A 79 31.20 -8.74 -17.81
C ASP A 79 29.74 -8.58 -17.34
N LEU A 80 29.21 -9.53 -16.56
CA LEU A 80 27.80 -9.58 -16.16
C LEU A 80 27.68 -9.33 -14.65
N GLU A 81 27.83 -8.07 -14.23
CA GLU A 81 27.51 -7.67 -12.87
C GLU A 81 25.99 -7.78 -12.64
N LEU A 82 25.56 -8.81 -11.90
CA LEU A 82 24.16 -9.10 -11.56
C LEU A 82 23.38 -7.94 -10.90
N THR A 83 24.08 -6.90 -10.43
CA THR A 83 23.49 -5.73 -9.74
C THR A 83 23.60 -4.43 -10.53
N ARG A 84 24.19 -4.47 -11.73
CA ARG A 84 24.29 -3.29 -12.61
C ARG A 84 23.94 -3.65 -14.03
N SER A 85 22.76 -3.24 -14.46
CA SER A 85 22.53 -2.95 -15.87
C SER A 85 23.38 -1.73 -16.23
N GLY A 86 24.46 -1.92 -17.00
CA GLY A 86 25.13 -0.80 -17.65
C GLY A 86 24.16 -0.08 -18.61
N ASP A 87 24.49 1.15 -19.01
CA ASP A 87 23.77 1.82 -20.08
C ASP A 87 23.87 0.95 -21.34
N THR A 88 22.74 0.42 -21.81
CA THR A 88 22.67 -0.40 -23.02
C THR A 88 22.91 0.42 -24.29
N GLY A 89 23.10 1.73 -24.16
CA GLY A 89 23.16 2.67 -25.27
C GLY A 89 21.79 2.83 -25.93
N ALA A 90 21.73 3.76 -26.88
CA ALA A 90 20.56 3.91 -27.73
C ALA A 90 20.49 2.71 -28.70
N VAL A 91 19.68 1.71 -28.34
CA VAL A 91 19.34 0.62 -29.27
C VAL A 91 18.38 1.20 -30.31
N PRO A 92 18.75 1.20 -31.61
CA PRO A 92 17.86 1.67 -32.66
C PRO A 92 16.72 0.66 -32.83
N VAL A 93 15.61 0.88 -32.14
CA VAL A 93 14.38 0.12 -32.35
C VAL A 93 13.67 0.72 -33.56
N ALA A 94 13.85 0.09 -34.73
CA ALA A 94 13.05 0.43 -35.90
C ALA A 94 11.59 0.04 -35.62
N PRO A 95 10.62 0.94 -35.85
CA PRO A 95 9.20 0.58 -35.71
C PRO A 95 8.85 -0.50 -36.73
N MET A 96 8.26 -1.59 -36.28
CA MET A 96 7.71 -2.62 -37.16
C MET A 96 6.46 -2.06 -37.86
N MET A 97 6.52 -1.89 -39.17
CA MET A 97 5.43 -1.26 -39.93
C MET A 97 4.14 -2.09 -39.93
N ASP A 98 4.24 -3.40 -39.72
CA ASP A 98 3.10 -4.32 -39.74
C ASP A 98 2.52 -4.60 -38.34
N LEU A 99 3.07 -3.96 -37.29
CA LEU A 99 2.59 -4.15 -35.93
C LEU A 99 1.44 -3.16 -35.64
N ASP A 100 0.20 -3.65 -35.75
CA ASP A 100 -0.95 -2.91 -35.23
C ASP A 100 -0.88 -2.92 -33.69
N THR A 101 -0.45 -1.79 -33.13
CA THR A 101 -0.31 -1.62 -31.67
C THR A 101 -1.66 -1.45 -30.96
N GLY A 102 -2.78 -1.37 -31.71
CA GLY A 102 -4.11 -1.10 -31.17
C GLY A 102 -4.22 0.24 -30.43
N ARG A 103 -3.17 1.08 -30.50
CA ARG A 103 -3.10 2.36 -29.81
C ARG A 103 -3.51 3.45 -30.76
N ALA A 104 -4.57 4.17 -30.40
CA ALA A 104 -4.95 5.39 -31.11
C ALA A 104 -3.77 6.38 -31.12
N GLN A 105 -3.63 7.10 -32.23
CA GLN A 105 -2.62 8.14 -32.37
C GLN A 105 -2.79 9.16 -31.23
N ASP A 106 -1.74 9.37 -30.45
CA ASP A 106 -1.74 10.32 -29.34
C ASP A 106 -1.89 11.73 -29.91
N ASP A 107 -2.99 12.41 -29.59
CA ASP A 107 -3.26 13.80 -30.00
C ASP A 107 -2.39 14.81 -29.24
N GLY A 108 -1.58 14.34 -28.29
CA GLY A 108 -0.71 15.16 -27.46
C GLY A 108 -1.46 15.97 -26.40
N VAL A 109 -2.80 15.87 -26.34
CA VAL A 109 -3.62 16.62 -25.40
C VAL A 109 -3.70 15.84 -24.10
N ARG A 110 -2.91 16.25 -23.12
CA ARG A 110 -2.96 15.66 -21.78
C ARG A 110 -4.22 16.15 -21.07
N THR A 111 -5.02 15.24 -20.52
CA THR A 111 -6.14 15.58 -19.64
C THR A 111 -5.62 16.43 -18.48
N ALA A 112 -6.17 17.64 -18.32
CA ALA A 112 -5.79 18.51 -17.21
C ALA A 112 -6.10 17.82 -15.88
N ALA A 113 -5.15 17.89 -14.94
CA ALA A 113 -5.41 17.42 -13.59
C ALA A 113 -6.57 18.25 -12.99
N PRO A 114 -7.51 17.61 -12.25
CA PRO A 114 -8.56 18.34 -11.56
C PRO A 114 -7.93 19.36 -10.60
N VAL A 115 -8.35 20.61 -10.74
CA VAL A 115 -7.93 21.75 -9.91
C VAL A 115 -8.99 22.03 -8.85
N GLY A 116 -8.56 22.26 -7.61
CA GLY A 116 -9.44 22.64 -6.50
C GLY A 116 -9.40 21.69 -5.31
N ALA A 117 -10.29 21.93 -4.34
CA ALA A 117 -10.33 21.17 -3.11
C ALA A 117 -10.68 19.69 -3.36
N VAL A 118 -9.91 18.80 -2.78
CA VAL A 118 -10.07 17.35 -2.91
C VAL A 118 -10.85 16.84 -1.71
N THR A 119 -11.90 16.06 -1.99
CA THR A 119 -12.65 15.35 -0.95
C THR A 119 -11.95 14.04 -0.63
N CYS A 120 -11.61 13.83 0.64
CA CYS A 120 -11.05 12.57 1.11
C CYS A 120 -12.01 11.41 0.86
N ARG A 121 -11.52 10.34 0.20
CA ARG A 121 -12.32 9.13 -0.05
C ARG A 121 -12.80 8.45 1.24
N TYR A 122 -12.06 8.60 2.34
CA TYR A 122 -12.29 7.88 3.58
C TYR A 122 -13.21 8.65 4.54
N CYS A 123 -12.80 9.84 4.99
CA CYS A 123 -13.56 10.62 5.97
C CYS A 123 -14.42 11.74 5.35
N ARG A 124 -14.40 11.91 4.02
CA ARG A 124 -15.09 12.99 3.29
C ARG A 124 -14.69 14.41 3.68
N HIS A 125 -13.60 14.58 4.42
CA HIS A 125 -13.01 15.89 4.68
C HIS A 125 -12.58 16.55 3.37
N VAL A 126 -12.94 17.81 3.17
CA VAL A 126 -12.61 18.60 1.97
C VAL A 126 -11.38 19.43 2.29
N GLN A 127 -10.30 19.20 1.55
CA GLN A 127 -9.01 19.84 1.79
C GLN A 127 -8.52 20.52 0.51
N ALA A 128 -8.03 21.75 0.64
CA ALA A 128 -7.61 22.57 -0.51
C ALA A 128 -6.29 22.09 -1.12
N GLU A 129 -5.35 21.62 -0.30
CA GLU A 129 -4.00 21.25 -0.70
C GLU A 129 -3.43 20.17 0.22
N GLY A 130 -2.49 19.37 -0.28
CA GLY A 130 -1.78 18.37 0.53
C GLY A 130 -1.89 16.95 0.00
N LEU A 131 -0.91 16.12 0.38
CA LEU A 131 -0.85 14.71 -0.03
C LEU A 131 -1.58 13.78 0.96
N MET A 132 -1.78 14.24 2.19
CA MET A 132 -2.43 13.49 3.28
C MET A 132 -3.64 14.27 3.78
N CYS A 133 -4.70 13.58 4.15
CA CYS A 133 -5.91 14.17 4.67
C CYS A 133 -5.72 14.63 6.12
N ASP A 134 -5.99 15.90 6.42
CA ASP A 134 -5.87 16.50 7.76
C ASP A 134 -6.86 15.89 8.77
N GLY A 135 -7.96 15.32 8.28
CA GLY A 135 -8.98 14.70 9.13
C GLY A 135 -8.76 13.22 9.48
N CYS A 136 -7.99 12.47 8.68
CA CYS A 136 -7.82 11.02 8.91
C CYS A 136 -6.45 10.43 8.55
N GLY A 137 -5.50 11.26 8.11
CA GLY A 137 -4.13 10.85 7.75
C GLY A 137 -4.00 10.08 6.43
N MET A 138 -5.11 9.65 5.81
CA MET A 138 -5.07 8.87 4.57
C MET A 138 -4.66 9.72 3.36
N ARG A 139 -3.98 9.08 2.40
CA ARG A 139 -3.43 9.76 1.21
C ARG A 139 -4.54 10.25 0.27
N LEU A 140 -4.47 11.51 -0.14
CA LEU A 140 -5.40 12.11 -1.10
C LEU A 140 -4.97 11.78 -2.55
N PRO A 141 -5.93 11.70 -3.49
CA PRO A 141 -5.63 11.66 -4.93
C PRO A 141 -4.70 12.81 -5.33
N ARG A 142 -3.71 12.54 -6.19
CA ARG A 142 -2.74 13.54 -6.66
C ARG A 142 -3.44 14.64 -7.47
N ALA A 143 -3.93 15.68 -6.80
CA ALA A 143 -4.31 16.94 -7.43
C ALA A 143 -3.12 17.89 -7.39
N ARG A 144 -2.85 18.60 -8.50
CA ARG A 144 -1.92 19.72 -8.47
C ARG A 144 -2.60 20.86 -7.72
N VAL A 145 -1.89 21.45 -6.77
CA VAL A 145 -2.34 22.66 -6.08
C VAL A 145 -2.57 23.74 -7.14
N ALA A 146 -3.81 24.24 -7.24
CA ALA A 146 -4.09 25.38 -8.09
C ALA A 146 -3.33 26.59 -7.53
N ALA A 147 -2.58 27.30 -8.37
CA ALA A 147 -1.95 28.54 -7.95
C ALA A 147 -3.02 29.48 -7.35
N PRO A 148 -2.76 30.11 -6.20
CA PRO A 148 -3.77 30.93 -5.54
C PRO A 148 -4.08 32.14 -6.41
N VAL A 149 -5.23 32.09 -7.09
CA VAL A 149 -5.85 33.26 -7.68
C VAL A 149 -6.46 34.00 -6.50
N ALA A 150 -5.92 35.20 -6.20
CA ALA A 150 -6.41 36.07 -5.14
C ALA A 150 -7.94 36.21 -5.25
N ALA A 151 -8.65 35.56 -4.32
CA ALA A 151 -10.09 35.63 -4.25
C ALA A 151 -10.48 37.04 -3.82
N LYS A 152 -10.93 37.83 -4.79
CA LYS A 152 -11.65 39.09 -4.58
C LYS A 152 -12.86 38.76 -3.71
N GLY A 153 -12.88 39.33 -2.50
CA GLY A 153 -13.83 39.00 -1.46
C GLY A 153 -15.30 39.13 -1.86
N ARG A 154 -16.11 38.26 -1.26
CA ARG A 154 -17.55 38.43 -1.01
C ARG A 154 -17.93 37.60 0.20
N GLY A 155 -18.52 38.25 1.21
CA GLY A 155 -19.25 37.58 2.29
C GLY A 155 -18.70 37.85 3.69
N ALA A 156 -19.06 39.01 4.25
CA ALA A 156 -18.95 39.31 5.66
C ALA A 156 -19.96 38.45 6.44
N ASP A 157 -19.46 37.62 7.36
CA ASP A 157 -19.90 37.47 8.76
C ASP A 157 -19.25 36.19 9.31
N ALA A 158 -17.96 36.27 9.63
CA ALA A 158 -17.26 35.21 10.32
C ALA A 158 -16.70 35.79 11.61
N GLY A 159 -17.59 36.05 12.57
CA GLY A 159 -17.19 36.23 13.96
C GLY A 159 -16.34 35.03 14.42
N GLU A 160 -15.38 35.31 15.29
CA GLU A 160 -14.51 34.31 15.90
C GLU A 160 -15.35 33.18 16.53
N ARG A 161 -14.95 31.92 16.30
CA ARG A 161 -15.67 30.77 16.85
C ARG A 161 -15.35 30.66 18.33
N ILE A 162 -16.39 30.58 19.15
CA ILE A 162 -16.26 30.41 20.60
C ILE A 162 -16.61 28.98 21.01
N PRO A 163 -16.00 28.44 22.08
CA PRO A 163 -16.33 27.11 22.57
C PRO A 163 -17.74 27.06 23.16
N CYS A 164 -18.53 26.04 22.79
CA CYS A 164 -19.85 25.82 23.37
C CYS A 164 -19.75 25.58 24.90
N PRO A 165 -20.63 26.17 25.73
CA PRO A 165 -20.57 26.01 27.19
C PRO A 165 -20.90 24.58 27.68
N SER A 166 -21.56 23.76 26.85
CA SER A 166 -21.97 22.40 27.21
C SER A 166 -20.96 21.34 26.76
N CYS A 167 -20.45 21.45 25.54
CA CYS A 167 -19.61 20.42 24.92
C CYS A 167 -18.25 20.91 24.43
N HIS A 168 -17.94 22.19 24.63
CA HIS A 168 -16.69 22.85 24.21
C HIS A 168 -16.34 22.80 22.72
N VAL A 169 -17.21 22.26 21.86
CA VAL A 169 -17.04 22.32 20.40
C VAL A 169 -17.13 23.77 19.92
N LEU A 170 -16.16 24.18 19.09
CA LEU A 170 -16.11 25.51 18.49
C LEU A 170 -17.33 25.75 17.61
N THR A 171 -18.12 26.76 17.98
CA THR A 171 -19.35 27.13 17.28
C THR A 171 -19.42 28.63 17.07
N TYR A 172 -20.25 29.04 16.12
CA TYR A 172 -20.51 30.46 15.91
C TYR A 172 -21.44 30.98 17.01
N PRO A 173 -21.15 32.16 17.57
CA PRO A 173 -22.02 32.79 18.55
C PRO A 173 -23.39 33.12 17.93
N GLY A 174 -24.46 33.06 18.73
CA GLY A 174 -25.83 33.26 18.28
C GLY A 174 -26.45 32.06 17.52
N ARG A 175 -25.74 30.93 17.39
CA ARG A 175 -26.24 29.70 16.77
C ARG A 175 -26.32 28.54 17.75
N ALA A 176 -27.18 27.57 17.45
CA ALA A 176 -27.19 26.29 18.16
C ALA A 176 -25.93 25.50 17.81
N CYS A 177 -25.29 24.93 18.83
CA CYS A 177 -24.14 24.06 18.64
C CYS A 177 -24.53 22.85 17.79
N LEU A 178 -23.76 22.57 16.74
CA LEU A 178 -24.02 21.46 15.83
C LEU A 178 -23.85 20.08 16.49
N ALA A 179 -23.10 20.00 17.59
CA ALA A 179 -22.83 18.74 18.28
C ALA A 179 -23.89 18.40 19.34
N CYS A 180 -24.34 19.39 20.12
CA CYS A 180 -25.24 19.15 21.27
C CYS A 180 -26.55 19.94 21.23
N GLY A 181 -26.74 20.82 20.24
CA GLY A 181 -27.95 21.63 20.08
C GLY A 181 -28.07 22.81 21.06
N THR A 182 -27.16 22.94 22.04
CA THR A 182 -27.18 24.07 22.99
C THR A 182 -27.00 25.40 22.26
N ARG A 183 -27.89 26.37 22.52
CA ARG A 183 -27.76 27.73 21.98
C ARG A 183 -26.60 28.43 22.66
N VAL A 184 -25.67 28.95 21.85
CA VAL A 184 -24.53 29.70 22.37
C VAL A 184 -24.83 31.18 22.26
N GLU A 185 -25.03 31.83 23.40
CA GLU A 185 -25.34 33.25 23.47
C GLU A 185 -24.06 34.09 23.35
N VAL A 186 -24.22 35.30 22.80
CA VAL A 186 -23.21 36.35 22.88
C VAL A 186 -23.48 37.04 24.21
N GLU A 187 -22.57 36.96 25.20
CA GLU A 187 -22.64 37.89 26.32
C GLU A 187 -22.45 39.31 25.76
N ALA A 188 -23.43 40.18 26.02
CA ALA A 188 -23.46 41.57 25.59
C ALA A 188 -22.47 42.43 26.40
#